data_AF-A0A356BFJ5-F1
#
_entry.id   AF-A0A356BFJ5-F1
#
_cell.length_a   1.000
_cell.length_b   1.000
_cell.length_c   1.000
_cell.angle_alpha   90.00
_cell.angle_beta   90.00
_cell.angle_gamma   90.00
#
_symmetry.space_group_name_H-M   'P 1'
#
loop_
_entity.id
_entity.type
_entity.pdbx_description
1 polymer ?
#
loop_
_entity_poly.entity_id
_entity_poly.type
_entity_poly.pdbx_seq_one_letter_code
_entity_poly.pdbx_strand_id
1 'polypeptide(L)'
;MANLFRLGLIINPLAGLGGSVGLKGSDGQAQKALALGAKPQAMQRVKTALTELLAQKDKFEILTVAGDMGHSVCKELGLQSQVIYTPPLWPSSASDTENAARLLAQQGVDI
;
A
#
# COMPACT_ATOMS: atom_id res chain seq x y z
N MET A 1 -20.35 -11.85 19.11
CA MET A 1 -19.96 -10.93 18.03
C MET A 1 -18.91 -11.64 17.21
N ALA A 2 -19.11 -11.79 15.90
CA ALA A 2 -18.04 -12.30 15.05
C ALA A 2 -16.92 -11.25 15.01
N ASN A 3 -15.67 -11.66 15.21
CA ASN A 3 -14.54 -10.75 15.01
C ASN A 3 -14.45 -10.43 13.52
N LEU A 4 -14.29 -9.16 13.20
CA LEU A 4 -14.05 -8.68 11.85
C LEU A 4 -12.66 -9.16 11.40
N PHE A 5 -12.50 -9.61 10.16
CA PHE A 5 -11.19 -10.00 9.63
C PHE A 5 -10.29 -8.77 9.48
N ARG A 6 -9.04 -8.84 9.93
CA ARG A 6 -8.13 -7.69 9.98
C ARG A 6 -7.06 -7.85 8.92
N LEU A 7 -7.21 -7.10 7.83
CA LEU A 7 -6.29 -7.12 6.69
C LEU A 7 -5.20 -6.05 6.87
N GLY A 8 -3.95 -6.45 6.93
CA GLY A 8 -2.80 -5.56 6.84
C GLY A 8 -2.54 -5.15 5.39
N LEU A 9 -2.36 -3.86 5.13
CA LEU A 9 -2.03 -3.34 3.80
C LEU A 9 -0.87 -2.36 3.85
N ILE A 10 0.21 -2.70 3.12
CA ILE A 10 1.31 -1.79 2.82
C ILE A 10 1.53 -1.77 1.31
N ILE A 11 1.48 -0.59 0.72
CA ILE A 11 1.80 -0.35 -0.69
C ILE A 11 3.13 0.36 -0.75
N ASN A 12 4.07 -0.14 -1.56
CA ASN A 12 5.24 0.64 -1.96
C ASN A 12 4.83 1.56 -3.13
N PRO A 13 4.74 2.90 -2.93
CA PRO A 13 4.23 3.82 -3.95
C PRO A 13 5.10 3.89 -5.20
N LEU A 14 6.37 3.49 -5.11
CA LEU A 14 7.34 3.49 -6.20
C LEU A 14 7.44 2.14 -6.92
N ALA A 15 6.72 1.12 -6.47
CA ALA A 15 6.80 -0.21 -7.06
C ALA A 15 6.21 -0.25 -8.48
N GLY A 16 6.85 -1.06 -9.34
CA GLY A 16 6.48 -1.22 -10.74
C GLY A 16 7.15 -0.24 -11.72
N LEU A 17 7.96 0.71 -11.23
CA LEU A 17 8.66 1.69 -12.07
C LEU A 17 9.77 1.09 -12.94
N GLY A 18 10.57 0.16 -12.42
CA GLY A 18 11.75 -0.36 -13.13
C GLY A 18 11.41 -1.18 -14.37
N GLY A 19 10.42 -2.08 -14.25
CA GLY A 19 10.03 -2.98 -15.33
C GLY A 19 9.43 -2.28 -16.55
N SER A 20 8.70 -1.18 -16.35
CA SER A 20 8.05 -0.44 -17.46
C SER A 20 9.03 0.28 -18.38
N VAL A 21 10.27 0.51 -17.95
CA VAL A 21 11.32 1.18 -18.74
C VAL A 21 12.54 0.29 -19.02
N GLY A 22 12.39 -1.03 -18.87
CA GLY A 22 13.47 -1.99 -19.14
C GLY A 22 14.63 -1.94 -18.15
N LEU A 23 14.44 -1.35 -16.97
CA LEU A 23 15.43 -1.34 -15.89
C LEU A 23 15.23 -2.59 -15.00
N LYS A 24 16.33 -3.19 -14.54
CA LYS A 24 16.31 -4.32 -13.60
C LYS A 24 15.87 -3.84 -12.21
N GLY A 25 14.56 -3.66 -12.02
CA GLY A 25 14.00 -3.15 -10.77
C GLY A 25 14.07 -1.63 -10.63
N SER A 26 13.36 -1.10 -9.63
CA SER A 26 13.28 0.34 -9.30
C SER A 26 14.29 0.78 -8.23
N ASP A 27 14.98 -0.16 -7.60
CA ASP A 27 15.88 0.11 -6.47
C ASP A 27 17.06 0.97 -6.92
N GLY A 28 17.12 2.21 -6.42
CA GLY A 28 18.10 3.22 -6.82
C GLY A 28 17.84 3.89 -8.19
N GLN A 29 16.80 3.49 -8.94
CA GLN A 29 16.49 4.03 -10.26
C GLN A 29 15.08 4.59 -10.42
N ALA A 30 14.29 4.64 -9.35
CA ALA A 30 12.93 5.19 -9.36
C ALA A 30 12.87 6.61 -9.96
N GLN A 31 13.81 7.49 -9.57
CA GLN A 31 13.87 8.86 -10.10
C GLN A 31 14.16 8.90 -11.62
N LYS A 32 15.04 8.01 -12.10
CA LYS A 32 15.35 7.86 -13.53
C LYS A 32 14.16 7.30 -14.30
N ALA A 33 13.47 6.30 -13.75
CA ALA A 33 12.28 5.73 -14.36
C ALA A 33 11.16 6.77 -14.47
N LEU A 34 10.91 7.56 -13.40
CA LEU A 34 9.95 8.66 -13.41
C LEU A 34 10.31 9.72 -14.45
N ALA A 35 11.59 10.10 -14.57
CA ALA A 35 12.07 11.04 -15.58
C ALA A 35 11.88 10.51 -17.02
N LEU A 36 11.91 9.19 -17.21
CA LEU A 36 11.61 8.52 -18.47
C LEU A 36 10.10 8.33 -18.72
N GLY A 37 9.24 8.90 -17.87
CA GLY A 37 7.78 8.84 -18.00
C GLY A 37 7.14 7.57 -17.45
N ALA A 38 7.89 6.72 -16.72
CA ALA A 38 7.32 5.58 -16.04
C ALA A 38 6.32 6.06 -14.99
N LYS A 39 5.15 5.40 -14.93
CA LYS A 39 4.13 5.66 -13.91
C LYS A 39 4.11 4.50 -12.93
N PRO A 40 4.11 4.74 -11.61
CA PRO A 40 3.97 3.67 -10.64
C PRO A 40 2.68 2.89 -10.87
N GLN A 41 2.75 1.57 -10.80
CA GLN A 41 1.59 0.69 -11.05
C GLN A 41 1.00 0.08 -9.78
N ALA A 42 1.69 0.21 -8.64
CA ALA A 42 1.32 -0.43 -7.39
C ALA A 42 -0.10 -0.07 -6.95
N MET A 43 -0.42 1.23 -6.89
CA MET A 43 -1.75 1.72 -6.51
C MET A 43 -2.86 1.14 -7.38
N GLN A 44 -2.67 1.13 -8.71
CA GLN A 44 -3.69 0.61 -9.62
C GLN A 44 -3.90 -0.90 -9.45
N ARG A 45 -2.83 -1.67 -9.26
CA ARG A 45 -2.92 -3.12 -9.04
C ARG A 45 -3.64 -3.45 -7.73
N VAL A 46 -3.31 -2.73 -6.66
CA VAL A 46 -3.98 -2.90 -5.37
C VAL A 46 -5.45 -2.50 -5.46
N LYS A 47 -5.75 -1.39 -6.15
CA LYS A 47 -7.13 -0.96 -6.39
C LYS A 47 -7.94 -2.05 -7.10
N THR A 48 -7.40 -2.66 -8.16
CA THR A 48 -8.05 -3.78 -8.85
C THR A 48 -8.30 -4.94 -7.89
N ALA A 49 -7.31 -5.36 -7.10
CA ALA A 49 -7.48 -6.46 -6.14
C ALA A 49 -8.54 -6.17 -5.05
N LEU A 50 -8.52 -4.96 -4.48
CA LEU A 50 -9.46 -4.56 -3.43
C LEU A 50 -10.89 -4.35 -3.96
N THR A 51 -11.04 -4.03 -5.24
CA THR A 51 -12.35 -3.87 -5.88
C THR A 51 -13.14 -5.19 -5.85
N GLU A 52 -12.46 -6.32 -6.05
CA GLU A 52 -13.07 -7.67 -5.97
C GLU A 52 -13.59 -7.99 -4.56
N LEU A 53 -13.09 -7.32 -3.53
CA LEU A 53 -13.49 -7.54 -2.13
C LEU A 53 -14.62 -6.62 -1.67
N LEU A 54 -15.07 -5.65 -2.49
CA LEU A 54 -16.07 -4.66 -2.10
C LEU A 54 -17.41 -5.26 -1.66
N ALA A 55 -17.82 -6.37 -2.27
CA ALA A 55 -19.04 -7.09 -1.88
C ALA A 55 -18.97 -7.65 -0.43
N GLN A 56 -17.78 -7.70 0.15
CA GLN A 56 -17.52 -8.23 1.49
C GLN A 56 -16.92 -7.18 2.44
N LYS A 57 -17.02 -5.89 2.08
CA LYS A 57 -16.39 -4.79 2.84
C LYS A 57 -16.77 -4.72 4.32
N ASP A 58 -17.94 -5.24 4.71
CA ASP A 58 -18.41 -5.23 6.10
C ASP A 58 -17.93 -6.47 6.89
N LYS A 59 -17.12 -7.35 6.26
CA LYS A 59 -16.53 -8.54 6.88
C LYS A 59 -15.06 -8.36 7.27
N PHE A 60 -14.43 -7.26 6.85
CA PHE A 60 -13.04 -6.98 7.17
C PHE A 60 -12.82 -5.48 7.44
N GLU A 61 -11.79 -5.18 8.23
CA GLU A 61 -11.18 -3.86 8.31
C GLU A 61 -9.76 -3.90 7.75
N ILE A 62 -9.28 -2.76 7.26
CA ILE A 62 -7.91 -2.63 6.78
C ILE A 62 -7.08 -1.82 7.78
N LEU A 63 -5.97 -2.38 8.24
CA LEU A 63 -4.93 -1.61 8.92
C LEU A 63 -3.86 -1.24 7.90
N THR A 64 -3.57 0.04 7.74
CA THR A 64 -2.70 0.51 6.66
C THR A 64 -1.89 1.74 7.02
N VAL A 65 -1.12 2.24 6.05
CA VAL A 65 -0.20 3.37 6.17
C VAL A 65 -0.81 4.59 5.49
N ALA A 66 -0.49 5.79 5.99
CA ALA A 66 -0.98 7.05 5.45
C ALA A 66 -0.63 7.24 3.96
N GLY A 67 -1.48 8.01 3.26
CA GLY A 67 -1.27 8.39 1.87
C GLY A 67 -1.24 7.21 0.90
N ASP A 68 -0.38 7.31 -0.13
CA ASP A 68 -0.31 6.32 -1.22
C ASP A 68 0.35 5.00 -0.80
N MET A 69 0.76 4.88 0.47
CA MET A 69 1.15 3.60 1.05
C MET A 69 -0.05 2.73 1.46
N GLY A 70 -1.29 3.22 1.31
CA GLY A 70 -2.50 2.39 1.34
C GLY A 70 -3.78 3.13 1.71
N HIS A 71 -3.72 4.12 2.61
CA HIS A 71 -4.92 4.85 3.04
C HIS A 71 -5.64 5.54 1.87
N SER A 72 -4.90 6.10 0.90
CA SER A 72 -5.48 6.74 -0.29
C SER A 72 -6.42 5.79 -1.05
N VAL A 73 -6.00 4.53 -1.30
CA VAL A 73 -6.82 3.58 -2.05
C VAL A 73 -8.02 3.09 -1.25
N CYS A 74 -7.85 2.87 0.07
CA CYS A 74 -8.97 2.48 0.93
C CYS A 74 -10.03 3.58 0.97
N LYS A 75 -9.62 4.85 1.09
CA LYS A 75 -10.51 6.00 1.06
C LYS A 75 -11.23 6.15 -0.28
N GLU A 76 -10.51 5.99 -1.39
CA GLU A 76 -11.09 6.05 -2.73
C GLU A 76 -12.16 4.97 -2.96
N LEU A 77 -11.93 3.76 -2.44
CA LEU A 77 -12.83 2.61 -2.57
C LEU A 77 -13.93 2.56 -1.48
N GLY A 78 -13.93 3.49 -0.52
CA GLY A 78 -14.89 3.50 0.59
C GLY A 78 -14.76 2.29 1.53
N LEU A 79 -13.55 1.73 1.64
CA LEU A 79 -13.23 0.63 2.56
C LEU A 79 -12.92 1.16 3.96
N GLN A 80 -13.42 0.47 4.98
CA GLN A 80 -13.08 0.78 6.36
C GLN A 80 -11.58 0.55 6.56
N SER A 81 -10.88 1.59 7.00
CA SER A 81 -9.44 1.51 7.22
C SER A 81 -8.97 2.36 8.39
N GLN A 82 -7.95 1.87 9.08
CA GLN A 82 -7.25 2.56 10.15
C GLN A 82 -5.80 2.81 9.73
N VAL A 83 -5.36 4.06 9.87
CA VAL A 83 -3.95 4.42 9.68
C VAL A 83 -3.16 4.09 10.94
N ILE A 84 -2.20 3.17 10.83
CA ILE A 84 -1.33 2.74 11.94
C ILE A 84 0.06 3.37 11.89
N TYR A 85 0.43 3.94 10.74
CA TYR A 85 1.73 4.56 10.54
C TYR A 85 1.61 5.73 9.55
N THR A 86 2.34 6.81 9.83
CA THR A 86 2.46 7.97 8.95
C THR A 86 3.95 8.22 8.70
N PRO A 87 4.45 8.00 7.48
CA PRO A 87 5.83 8.33 7.13
C PRO A 87 6.11 9.82 7.37
N PRO A 88 7.25 10.19 7.99
CA PRO A 88 7.57 11.59 8.29
C PRO A 88 7.96 12.40 7.04
N LEU A 89 8.32 11.73 5.96
CA LEU A 89 8.77 12.32 4.70
C LEU A 89 8.13 11.62 3.50
N TRP A 90 8.06 12.34 2.38
CA TRP A 90 7.60 11.81 1.11
C TRP A 90 8.58 12.13 -0.02
N PRO A 91 8.95 11.16 -0.89
CA PRO A 91 8.51 9.76 -0.92
C PRO A 91 8.93 8.95 0.32
N SER A 92 8.17 7.90 0.63
CA SER A 92 8.52 6.97 1.72
C SER A 92 9.82 6.22 1.45
N SER A 93 10.49 5.83 2.52
CA SER A 93 11.73 5.05 2.54
C SER A 93 11.48 3.56 2.77
N ALA A 94 12.54 2.74 2.63
CA ALA A 94 12.51 1.34 3.01
C ALA A 94 12.20 1.15 4.50
N SER A 95 12.78 1.99 5.37
CA SER A 95 12.50 1.96 6.82
C SER A 95 11.04 2.24 7.15
N ASP A 96 10.35 3.07 6.38
CA ASP A 96 8.91 3.31 6.57
C ASP A 96 8.10 2.03 6.32
N THR A 97 8.48 1.25 5.31
CA THR A 97 7.86 -0.05 4.99
C THR A 97 8.12 -1.07 6.10
N GLU A 98 9.36 -1.16 6.59
CA GLU A 98 9.74 -2.07 7.67
C GLU A 98 9.04 -1.73 8.99
N ASN A 99 8.96 -0.44 9.34
CA ASN A 99 8.26 0.03 10.53
C ASN A 99 6.76 -0.28 10.44
N ALA A 100 6.14 -0.01 9.29
CA ALA A 100 4.74 -0.35 9.06
C ALA A 100 4.49 -1.86 9.21
N ALA A 101 5.37 -2.72 8.66
CA ALA A 101 5.23 -4.16 8.77
C ALA A 101 5.33 -4.64 10.23
N ARG A 102 6.26 -4.09 11.02
CA ARG A 102 6.37 -4.38 12.47
C ARG A 102 5.11 -3.95 13.22
N LEU A 103 4.59 -2.77 12.93
CA LEU A 103 3.38 -2.26 13.57
C LEU A 103 2.15 -3.10 13.22
N LEU A 104 1.97 -3.51 11.96
CA LEU A 104 0.88 -4.41 11.57
C LEU A 104 0.95 -5.75 12.33
N ALA A 105 2.14 -6.35 12.42
CA ALA A 105 2.34 -7.58 13.17
C ALA A 105 2.00 -7.40 14.67
N GLN A 106 2.38 -6.28 15.28
CA GLN A 106 2.04 -5.96 16.68
C GLN A 106 0.55 -5.72 16.90
N GLN A 107 -0.14 -5.20 15.89
CA GLN A 107 -1.58 -4.99 15.95
C GLN A 107 -2.36 -6.30 15.85
N GLY A 108 -1.76 -7.43 15.45
CA GLY A 108 -2.46 -8.71 15.34
C GLY A 108 -3.43 -8.75 14.17
N VAL A 109 -2.95 -8.34 12.98
CA VAL A 109 -3.65 -8.58 11.71
C VAL A 109 -3.73 -10.09 11.42
N ASP A 110 -4.78 -10.51 10.72
CA ASP A 110 -4.97 -11.91 10.32
C ASP A 110 -4.10 -12.28 9.11
N ILE A 111 -3.84 -11.30 8.23
CA ILE A 111 -2.94 -11.40 7.07
C ILE A 111 -2.28 -10.06 6.74
#